data_AF-A0A2H0YV09-F1
#
_entry.id   AF-A0A2H0YV09-F1
#
_cell.length_a   1.000
_cell.length_b   1.000
_cell.length_c   1.000
_cell.angle_alpha   90.00
_cell.angle_beta   90.00
_cell.angle_gamma   90.00
#
_symmetry.space_group_name_H-M   'P 1'
#
loop_
_entity.id
_entity.type
_entity.pdbx_description
1 polymer ?
#
loop_
_entity_poly.entity_id
_entity_poly.type
_entity_poly.pdbx_seq_one_letter_code
_entity_poly.pdbx_strand_id
1 'polypeptide(L)'
;MKLIHEKSKCCAAKIIRFGGKRRQCTACRKTWRVHPAKPGRRTLRRSRNHLNKVFNHGFSVKQIALHSRLSIDAVYKRFNNELKAVVNARRIIRIRGQKLILIVDAEWQLFKNGFWTLYCLSVKSTNSETVTVFDPVLKSGKENATDWNVVINGLPLSVKNRLVAVVSDGIRGFDAIAYENGWIIQRCHFHLLSMLQKMRGKRASTPGRQIREKIYQSAKLAITEISKRRVNVLCRRLAILAKHPLCPRRMRMVVRELLRHFPEYRSYLQHPEFNLPTTVNVMESVNSYIRRKARTVNAPNAWRKWAIAAIRFKSKFTCK
;
A
#
# COMPACT_ATOMS: atom_id res chain seq x y z
N MET A 1 31.14 -28.26 -36.45
CA MET A 1 32.35 -28.96 -36.92
C MET A 1 33.13 -28.04 -37.85
N LYS A 2 34.17 -27.35 -37.37
CA LYS A 2 34.98 -26.38 -38.17
C LYS A 2 36.50 -26.62 -38.05
N LEU A 3 36.91 -27.70 -37.37
CA LEU A 3 38.32 -27.92 -36.96
C LEU A 3 39.07 -28.97 -37.80
N ILE A 4 38.44 -29.55 -38.83
CA ILE A 4 39.06 -30.63 -39.63
C ILE A 4 40.23 -30.09 -40.47
N HIS A 5 40.25 -28.79 -40.79
CA HIS A 5 41.26 -28.17 -41.64
C HIS A 5 42.22 -27.22 -40.90
N GLU A 6 42.15 -27.14 -39.57
CA GLU A 6 43.05 -26.24 -38.83
C GLU A 6 44.47 -26.82 -38.83
N LYS A 7 45.43 -26.05 -39.35
CA LYS A 7 46.86 -26.40 -39.41
C LYS A 7 47.58 -25.91 -38.15
N SER A 8 48.57 -26.66 -37.70
CA SER A 8 49.39 -26.28 -36.54
C SER A 8 50.11 -24.95 -36.78
N LYS A 9 50.13 -24.07 -35.78
CA LYS A 9 50.81 -22.76 -35.90
C LYS A 9 52.33 -22.87 -36.01
N CYS A 10 52.91 -23.98 -35.58
CA CYS A 10 54.36 -24.16 -35.58
C CYS A 10 54.91 -24.62 -36.94
N CYS A 11 54.21 -25.51 -37.65
CA CYS A 11 54.75 -26.16 -38.85
C CYS A 11 53.73 -26.26 -39.99
N ALA A 12 52.56 -25.63 -39.87
CA ALA A 12 51.43 -25.76 -40.79
C ALA A 12 50.98 -27.22 -41.06
N ALA A 13 51.44 -28.19 -40.25
CA ALA A 13 51.10 -29.60 -40.37
C ALA A 13 49.77 -29.92 -39.68
N LYS A 14 49.23 -31.11 -39.96
CA LYS A 14 47.97 -31.59 -39.38
C LYS A 14 48.04 -31.62 -37.85
N ILE A 15 46.93 -31.27 -37.22
CA ILE A 15 46.79 -31.31 -35.76
C ILE A 15 46.06 -32.59 -35.38
N ILE A 16 46.62 -33.37 -34.45
CA ILE A 16 45.93 -34.52 -33.85
C ILE A 16 45.54 -34.24 -32.40
N ARG A 17 44.52 -34.97 -31.94
CA ARG A 17 44.13 -34.97 -30.52
C ARG A 17 45.15 -35.81 -29.76
N PHE A 18 45.77 -35.21 -28.75
CA PHE A 18 46.78 -35.86 -27.91
C PHE A 18 46.37 -35.68 -26.45
N GLY A 19 45.70 -36.67 -25.87
CA GLY A 19 45.07 -36.56 -24.54
C GLY A 19 43.86 -35.60 -24.49
N GLY A 20 43.26 -35.45 -23.31
CA GLY A 20 41.95 -34.79 -23.12
C GLY A 20 41.78 -33.44 -23.83
N LYS A 21 42.34 -32.36 -23.25
CA LYS A 21 42.25 -30.97 -23.76
C LYS A 21 43.50 -30.54 -24.54
N ARG A 22 44.39 -31.47 -24.91
CA ARG A 22 45.64 -31.17 -25.60
C ARG A 22 45.55 -31.52 -27.08
N ARG A 23 46.37 -30.83 -27.87
CA ARG A 23 46.53 -31.01 -29.31
C ARG A 23 48.02 -31.11 -29.62
N GLN A 24 48.37 -31.85 -30.65
CA GLN A 24 49.75 -32.09 -31.06
C GLN A 24 49.92 -31.86 -32.56
N CYS A 25 51.02 -31.22 -32.95
CA CYS A 25 51.47 -31.15 -34.34
C CYS A 25 52.04 -32.51 -34.77
N THR A 26 51.60 -33.05 -35.91
CA THR A 26 52.11 -34.34 -36.40
C THR A 26 53.58 -34.29 -36.84
N ALA A 27 54.09 -33.13 -37.27
CA ALA A 27 55.46 -33.00 -37.76
C ALA A 27 56.48 -32.86 -36.62
N CYS A 28 56.35 -31.83 -35.78
CA CYS A 28 57.34 -31.52 -34.74
C CYS A 28 56.96 -32.01 -33.34
N ARG A 29 55.82 -32.71 -33.19
CA ARG A 29 55.28 -33.24 -31.93
C ARG A 29 55.05 -32.21 -30.81
N LYS A 30 55.22 -30.91 -31.05
CA LYS A 30 54.87 -29.85 -30.09
C LYS A 30 53.39 -29.93 -29.74
N THR A 31 53.09 -29.79 -28.45
CA THR A 31 51.73 -29.88 -27.92
C THR A 31 51.27 -28.55 -27.33
N TRP A 32 49.97 -28.27 -27.42
CA TRP A 32 49.35 -27.13 -26.76
C TRP A 32 48.00 -27.52 -26.17
N ARG A 33 47.54 -26.74 -25.19
CA ARG A 33 46.25 -26.95 -24.53
C ARG A 33 45.19 -26.06 -25.19
N VAL A 34 44.06 -26.67 -25.57
CA VAL A 34 42.89 -25.93 -26.04
C VAL A 34 42.04 -25.60 -24.83
N HIS A 35 42.00 -24.32 -24.48
CA HIS A 35 41.10 -23.82 -23.45
C HIS A 35 39.69 -23.68 -24.06
N PRO A 36 38.64 -24.19 -23.39
CA PRO A 36 37.28 -23.86 -23.80
C PRO A 36 37.13 -22.34 -23.83
N ALA A 37 36.46 -21.82 -24.86
CA ALA A 37 36.10 -20.41 -24.90
C ALA A 37 35.43 -20.04 -23.57
N LYS A 38 35.82 -18.89 -22.98
CA LYS A 38 35.17 -18.39 -21.76
C LYS A 38 33.67 -18.35 -22.04
N PRO A 39 32.82 -19.06 -21.26
CA PRO A 39 31.40 -19.01 -21.49
C PRO A 39 30.97 -17.54 -21.40
N GLY A 40 30.25 -17.07 -22.42
CA GLY A 40 29.70 -15.73 -22.44
C GLY A 40 28.86 -15.46 -21.19
N ARG A 41 28.65 -14.19 -20.87
CA ARG A 41 27.83 -13.78 -19.73
C ARG A 41 26.47 -14.47 -19.82
N ARG A 42 26.13 -15.33 -18.84
CA ARG A 42 24.82 -15.98 -18.78
C ARG A 42 23.74 -14.91 -18.86
N THR A 43 22.82 -15.07 -19.80
CA THR A 43 21.65 -14.19 -19.92
C THR A 43 20.87 -14.22 -18.61
N LEU A 44 20.64 -13.04 -18.03
CA LEU A 44 19.80 -12.89 -16.85
C LEU A 44 18.39 -13.33 -17.23
N ARG A 45 17.98 -14.53 -16.79
CA ARG A 45 16.59 -15.00 -16.94
C ARG A 45 15.68 -14.06 -16.15
N ARG A 46 15.02 -13.15 -16.86
CA ARG A 46 13.97 -12.24 -16.33
C ARG A 46 12.67 -13.00 -16.11
N SER A 47 12.65 -13.93 -15.17
CA SER A 47 11.37 -14.51 -14.74
C SER A 47 10.81 -13.63 -13.64
N ARG A 48 9.79 -12.81 -13.92
CA ARG A 48 8.93 -12.17 -12.90
C ARG A 48 7.81 -13.12 -12.42
N ASN A 49 7.94 -14.42 -12.69
CA ASN A 49 6.85 -15.37 -12.50
C ASN A 49 6.51 -15.59 -11.02
N HIS A 50 7.47 -15.45 -10.09
CA HIS A 50 7.18 -15.68 -8.67
C HIS A 50 6.28 -14.58 -8.10
N LEU A 51 6.60 -13.31 -8.35
CA LEU A 51 5.78 -12.19 -7.88
C LEU A 51 4.36 -12.24 -8.47
N ASN A 52 4.21 -12.56 -9.76
CA ASN A 52 2.89 -12.68 -10.38
C ASN A 52 2.05 -13.79 -9.72
N LYS A 53 2.67 -14.96 -9.47
CA LYS A 53 2.02 -16.08 -8.75
C LYS A 53 1.58 -15.68 -7.34
N VAL A 54 2.42 -14.97 -6.60
CA VAL A 54 2.09 -14.56 -5.23
C VAL A 54 1.03 -13.47 -5.18
N PHE A 55 1.20 -12.38 -5.93
CA PHE A 55 0.34 -11.21 -5.82
C PHE A 55 -0.99 -11.37 -6.59
N ASN A 56 -0.95 -11.91 -7.81
CA ASN A 56 -2.14 -12.01 -8.66
C ASN A 56 -2.85 -13.37 -8.52
N HIS A 57 -2.11 -14.47 -8.37
CA HIS A 57 -2.71 -15.81 -8.29
C HIS A 57 -2.85 -16.38 -6.88
N GLY A 58 -2.37 -15.67 -5.84
CA GLY A 58 -2.60 -16.05 -4.45
C GLY A 58 -1.72 -17.18 -3.90
N PHE A 59 -0.72 -17.63 -4.65
CA PHE A 59 0.21 -18.65 -4.16
C PHE A 59 1.08 -18.10 -3.01
N SER A 60 1.42 -18.97 -2.07
CA SER A 60 2.52 -18.73 -1.14
C SER A 60 3.86 -19.06 -1.80
N VAL A 61 4.95 -18.43 -1.31
CA VAL A 61 6.30 -18.76 -1.78
C VAL A 61 6.62 -20.25 -1.54
N LYS A 62 6.11 -20.83 -0.45
CA LYS A 62 6.22 -22.26 -0.14
C LYS A 62 5.53 -23.14 -1.20
N GLN A 63 4.31 -22.80 -1.60
CA GLN A 63 3.61 -23.54 -2.67
C GLN A 63 4.36 -23.45 -4.00
N ILE A 64 4.97 -22.29 -4.31
CA ILE A 64 5.80 -22.18 -5.52
C ILE A 64 7.02 -23.09 -5.42
N ALA A 65 7.64 -23.21 -4.24
CA ALA A 65 8.76 -24.10 -4.03
C ALA A 65 8.37 -25.57 -4.21
N LEU A 66 7.23 -26.01 -3.67
CA LEU A 66 6.70 -27.38 -3.81
C LEU A 66 6.51 -27.78 -5.28
N HIS A 67 6.07 -26.86 -6.13
CA HIS A 67 5.90 -27.10 -7.57
C HIS A 67 7.14 -26.73 -8.40
N SER A 68 8.31 -26.58 -7.77
CA SER A 68 9.56 -26.25 -8.44
C SER A 68 10.62 -27.32 -8.21
N ARG A 69 11.58 -27.44 -9.14
CA ARG A 69 12.78 -28.29 -8.96
C ARG A 69 13.86 -27.62 -8.11
N LEU A 70 13.50 -26.64 -7.27
CA LEU A 70 14.43 -25.81 -6.50
C LEU A 70 14.17 -25.99 -5.02
N SER A 71 15.22 -25.84 -4.21
CA SER A 71 15.04 -25.76 -2.76
C SER A 71 14.21 -24.54 -2.39
N ILE A 72 13.50 -24.64 -1.26
CA ILE A 72 12.69 -23.55 -0.71
C ILE A 72 13.51 -22.26 -0.56
N ASP A 73 14.74 -22.35 -0.06
CA ASP A 73 15.63 -21.20 0.12
C ASP A 73 16.04 -20.57 -1.20
N ALA A 74 16.29 -21.37 -2.24
CA ALA A 74 16.60 -20.85 -3.56
C ALA A 74 15.40 -20.08 -4.14
N VAL A 75 14.17 -20.55 -3.92
CA VAL A 75 12.94 -19.85 -4.33
C VAL A 75 12.76 -18.57 -3.52
N TYR A 76 12.93 -18.59 -2.20
CA TYR A 76 12.87 -17.38 -1.36
C TYR A 76 13.93 -16.35 -1.77
N LYS A 77 15.16 -16.77 -2.06
CA LYS A 77 16.24 -15.89 -2.53
C LYS A 77 15.87 -15.23 -3.86
N ARG A 78 15.34 -16.00 -4.82
CA ARG A 78 14.87 -15.48 -6.11
C ARG A 78 13.70 -14.52 -5.94
N PHE A 79 12.70 -14.90 -5.16
CA PHE A 79 11.55 -14.05 -4.84
C PHE A 79 11.98 -12.73 -4.21
N ASN A 80 12.88 -12.75 -3.22
CA ASN A 80 13.38 -11.55 -2.57
C ASN A 80 14.18 -10.65 -3.53
N ASN A 81 14.95 -11.23 -4.46
CA ASN A 81 15.64 -10.46 -5.49
C ASN A 81 14.67 -9.79 -6.48
N GLU A 82 13.62 -10.51 -6.90
CA GLU A 82 12.54 -9.94 -7.71
C GLU A 82 11.82 -8.81 -6.95
N LEU A 83 11.53 -9.02 -5.66
CA LEU A 83 10.89 -8.04 -4.79
C LEU A 83 11.73 -6.77 -4.67
N LYS A 84 13.05 -6.90 -4.41
CA LYS A 84 13.99 -5.77 -4.38
C LYS A 84 14.03 -5.04 -5.72
N ALA A 85 14.05 -5.76 -6.83
CA ALA A 85 14.05 -5.16 -8.17
C ALA A 85 12.78 -4.33 -8.42
N VAL A 86 11.61 -4.82 -7.98
CA VAL A 86 10.35 -4.07 -8.09
C VAL A 86 10.34 -2.84 -7.19
N VAL A 87 10.85 -2.92 -5.97
CA VAL A 87 10.91 -1.78 -5.05
C VAL A 87 11.87 -0.70 -5.54
N ASN A 88 13.04 -1.11 -6.05
CA ASN A 88 14.07 -0.18 -6.54
C ASN A 88 13.76 0.40 -7.91
N ALA A 89 12.83 -0.20 -8.67
CA ALA A 89 12.43 0.35 -9.96
C ALA A 89 11.77 1.73 -9.78
N ARG A 90 12.20 2.70 -10.57
CA ARG A 90 11.55 4.02 -10.62
C ARG A 90 10.11 3.85 -11.06
N ARG A 91 9.17 4.32 -10.25
CA ARG A 91 7.74 4.33 -10.58
C ARG A 91 7.37 5.70 -11.11
N ILE A 92 6.95 5.75 -12.37
CA ILE A 92 6.42 6.99 -12.97
C ILE A 92 4.91 6.97 -12.74
N ILE A 93 4.44 7.86 -11.87
CA ILE A 93 3.03 8.02 -11.57
C ILE A 93 2.49 9.19 -12.40
N ARG A 94 1.51 8.94 -13.26
CA ARG A 94 0.83 9.98 -14.05
C ARG A 94 -0.62 10.10 -13.57
N ILE A 95 -0.93 11.22 -12.93
CA ILE A 95 -2.28 11.49 -12.40
C ILE A 95 -2.95 12.55 -13.27
N ARG A 96 -4.04 12.17 -13.93
CA ARG A 96 -4.87 13.08 -14.74
C ARG A 96 -5.72 14.00 -13.86
N GLY A 97 -6.31 15.04 -14.46
CA GLY A 97 -7.14 16.03 -13.79
C GLY A 97 -6.40 17.33 -13.48
N GLN A 98 -7.11 18.33 -12.96
CA GLN A 98 -6.50 19.55 -12.43
C GLN A 98 -6.59 19.57 -10.91
N LYS A 99 -7.77 19.31 -10.35
CA LYS A 99 -8.00 19.22 -8.91
C LYS A 99 -7.93 17.78 -8.44
N LEU A 100 -7.25 17.57 -7.31
CA LEU A 100 -6.95 16.26 -6.74
C LEU A 100 -7.43 16.18 -5.30
N ILE A 101 -7.87 14.98 -4.93
CA ILE A 101 -8.28 14.62 -3.58
C ILE A 101 -7.30 13.60 -3.05
N LEU A 102 -6.69 13.92 -1.91
CA LEU A 102 -5.86 13.00 -1.17
C LEU A 102 -6.73 12.11 -0.29
N ILE A 103 -6.46 10.81 -0.26
CA ILE A 103 -7.10 9.87 0.64
C ILE A 103 -5.98 9.18 1.42
N VAL A 104 -6.02 9.35 2.74
CA VAL A 104 -4.96 8.88 3.64
C VAL A 104 -5.48 7.85 4.62
N ASP A 105 -4.61 6.91 4.96
CA ASP A 105 -4.84 5.94 6.02
C ASP A 105 -3.48 5.41 6.52
N ALA A 106 -3.45 4.86 7.73
CA ALA A 106 -2.24 4.30 8.33
C ALA A 106 -2.51 2.96 8.99
N GLU A 107 -1.57 2.03 8.78
CA GLU A 107 -1.59 0.72 9.44
C GLU A 107 -0.43 0.62 10.40
N TRP A 108 -0.70 0.24 11.65
CA TRP A 108 0.36 -0.05 12.61
C TRP A 108 0.51 -1.55 12.84
N GLN A 109 1.74 -1.99 13.02
CA GLN A 109 2.06 -3.37 13.39
C GLN A 109 3.15 -3.39 14.46
N LEU A 110 2.99 -4.27 15.44
CA LEU A 110 4.03 -4.55 16.43
C LEU A 110 4.99 -5.59 15.87
N PHE A 111 6.27 -5.24 15.78
CA PHE A 111 7.37 -6.17 15.53
C PHE A 111 8.19 -6.36 16.80
N LYS A 112 9.12 -7.31 16.82
CA LYS A 112 9.99 -7.57 17.99
C LYS A 112 10.65 -6.30 18.55
N ASN A 113 10.98 -5.34 17.68
CA ASN A 113 11.71 -4.13 18.03
C ASN A 113 10.79 -2.88 18.16
N GLY A 114 9.50 -3.08 18.46
CA GLY A 114 8.55 -2.00 18.72
C GLY A 114 7.49 -1.80 17.64
N PHE A 115 6.71 -0.73 17.79
CA PHE A 115 5.66 -0.35 16.85
C PHE A 115 6.25 0.20 15.56
N TRP A 116 5.61 -0.10 14.45
CA TRP A 116 5.91 0.47 13.14
C TRP A 116 4.61 0.84 12.45
N THR A 117 4.59 2.00 11.81
CA THR A 117 3.44 2.51 11.05
C THR A 117 3.78 2.57 9.57
N LEU A 118 2.88 2.01 8.76
CA LEU A 118 2.87 2.09 7.31
C LEU A 118 1.85 3.14 6.89
N TYR A 119 2.36 4.26 6.40
CA TYR A 119 1.58 5.40 5.92
C TYR A 119 1.20 5.16 4.47
N CYS A 120 -0.10 5.06 4.20
CA CYS A 120 -0.64 4.74 2.90
C CYS A 120 -1.36 5.99 2.35
N LEU A 121 -1.00 6.37 1.13
CA LEU A 121 -1.59 7.53 0.46
C LEU A 121 -2.12 7.13 -0.89
N SER A 122 -3.25 7.70 -1.25
CA SER A 122 -3.78 7.59 -2.58
C SER A 122 -4.41 8.89 -3.02
N VAL A 123 -4.45 9.11 -4.33
CA VAL A 123 -5.00 10.33 -4.91
C VAL A 123 -6.00 9.97 -5.99
N LYS A 124 -7.13 10.67 -6.00
CA LYS A 124 -8.10 10.66 -7.10
C LYS A 124 -8.29 12.05 -7.68
N SER A 125 -8.66 12.11 -8.95
CA SER A 125 -9.13 13.34 -9.57
C SER A 125 -10.59 13.59 -9.16
N THR A 126 -11.01 14.85 -9.08
CA THR A 126 -12.42 15.21 -8.83
C THR A 126 -13.36 14.67 -9.90
N ASN A 127 -12.83 14.40 -11.11
CA ASN A 127 -13.60 13.94 -12.27
C ASN A 127 -13.33 12.45 -12.59
N SER A 128 -12.81 11.67 -11.63
CA SER A 128 -12.53 10.25 -11.84
C SER A 128 -12.73 9.43 -10.58
N GLU A 129 -13.32 8.24 -10.75
CA GLU A 129 -13.38 7.23 -9.69
C GLU A 129 -12.07 6.44 -9.55
N THR A 130 -11.14 6.57 -10.49
CA THR A 130 -9.87 5.82 -10.45
C THR A 130 -8.92 6.44 -9.46
N VAL A 131 -8.38 5.61 -8.59
CA VAL A 131 -7.44 6.03 -7.56
C VAL A 131 -6.02 5.58 -7.90
N THR A 132 -5.09 6.50 -7.72
CA THR A 132 -3.66 6.23 -7.82
C THR A 132 -3.06 6.09 -6.43
N VAL A 133 -2.65 4.89 -6.06
CA VAL A 133 -2.05 4.59 -4.76
C VAL A 133 -0.53 4.78 -4.83
N PHE A 134 0.03 5.61 -3.96
CA PHE A 134 1.47 5.83 -3.86
C PHE A 134 2.16 4.65 -3.17
N ASP A 135 3.48 4.59 -3.31
CA ASP A 135 4.25 3.67 -2.51
C ASP A 135 4.18 4.09 -1.02
N PRO A 136 3.93 3.16 -0.10
CA PRO A 136 3.74 3.51 1.30
C PRO A 136 5.07 3.83 1.96
N VAL A 137 5.01 4.72 2.95
CA VAL A 137 6.16 5.12 3.75
C VAL A 137 6.11 4.39 5.08
N LEU A 138 7.23 3.77 5.47
CA LEU A 138 7.32 3.05 6.75
C LEU A 138 8.11 3.90 7.75
N LYS A 139 7.56 4.09 8.94
CA LYS A 139 8.21 4.78 10.07
C LYS A 139 8.13 3.94 11.34
N SER A 140 9.12 4.13 12.21
CA SER A 140 9.13 3.54 13.55
C SER A 140 8.24 4.34 14.49
N GLY A 141 7.59 3.66 15.43
CA GLY A 141 6.66 4.25 16.37
C GLY A 141 5.20 4.11 15.95
N LYS A 142 4.32 4.77 16.71
CA LYS A 142 2.90 4.89 16.37
C LYS A 142 2.69 6.06 15.43
N GLU A 143 1.55 6.04 14.75
CA GLU A 143 1.09 7.16 13.93
C GLU A 143 1.13 8.49 14.71
N ASN A 144 1.68 9.52 14.08
CA ASN A 144 1.86 10.85 14.65
C ASN A 144 1.90 11.93 13.56
N ALA A 145 1.65 13.18 13.96
CA ALA A 145 1.57 14.34 13.07
C ALA A 145 2.89 14.66 12.36
N THR A 146 4.02 14.54 13.07
CA THR A 146 5.35 14.85 12.54
C THR A 146 5.70 13.95 11.35
N ASP A 147 5.45 12.65 11.47
CA ASP A 147 5.66 11.71 10.37
C ASP A 147 4.68 11.95 9.21
N TRP A 148 3.42 12.32 9.48
CA TRP A 148 2.50 12.72 8.42
C TRP A 148 3.03 13.93 7.63
N ASN A 149 3.57 14.94 8.31
CA ASN A 149 4.21 16.08 7.65
C ASN A 149 5.35 15.66 6.73
N VAL A 150 6.24 14.77 7.20
CA VAL A 150 7.33 14.23 6.38
C VAL A 150 6.80 13.48 5.15
N VAL A 151 5.77 12.66 5.35
CA VAL A 151 5.15 11.86 4.28
C VAL A 151 4.50 12.76 3.23
N ILE A 152 3.76 13.79 3.65
CA ILE A 152 3.08 14.73 2.76
C ILE A 152 4.07 15.61 1.99
N ASN A 153 5.13 16.07 2.66
CA ASN A 153 6.20 16.83 2.00
C ASN A 153 7.02 15.98 1.00
N GLY A 154 6.97 14.65 1.12
CA GLY A 154 7.54 13.73 0.13
C GLY A 154 6.72 13.56 -1.15
N LEU A 155 5.51 14.12 -1.23
CA LEU A 155 4.70 14.07 -2.45
C LEU A 155 5.33 14.92 -3.57
N PRO A 156 5.24 14.49 -4.85
CA PRO A 156 5.69 15.32 -5.96
C PRO A 156 4.99 16.67 -5.96
N LEU A 157 5.73 17.76 -6.20
CA LEU A 157 5.18 19.12 -6.21
C LEU A 157 4.03 19.27 -7.22
N SER A 158 4.13 18.57 -8.36
CA SER A 158 3.07 18.52 -9.38
C SER A 158 1.76 17.91 -8.87
N VAL A 159 1.80 17.06 -7.84
CA VAL A 159 0.61 16.52 -7.17
C VAL A 159 0.19 17.48 -6.06
N LYS A 160 1.13 17.92 -5.21
CA LYS A 160 0.85 18.77 -4.04
C LYS A 160 0.11 20.06 -4.42
N ASN A 161 0.55 20.73 -5.47
CA ASN A 161 -0.06 21.99 -5.96
C ASN A 161 -1.48 21.82 -6.51
N ARG A 162 -1.89 20.57 -6.77
CA ARG A 162 -3.20 20.23 -7.33
C ARG A 162 -4.15 19.68 -6.26
N LEU A 163 -3.68 19.40 -5.05
CA LEU A 163 -4.51 18.93 -3.95
C LEU A 163 -5.42 20.05 -3.47
N VAL A 164 -6.73 19.76 -3.42
CA VAL A 164 -7.75 20.70 -2.93
C VAL A 164 -8.46 20.18 -1.68
N ALA A 165 -8.37 18.87 -1.43
CA ALA A 165 -9.04 18.23 -0.32
C ALA A 165 -8.29 16.99 0.17
N VAL A 166 -8.52 16.64 1.42
CA VAL A 166 -8.09 15.38 2.03
C VAL A 166 -9.26 14.64 2.66
N VAL A 167 -9.27 13.32 2.48
CA VAL A 167 -10.20 12.40 3.13
C VAL A 167 -9.43 11.52 4.10
N SER A 168 -9.80 11.58 5.38
CA SER A 168 -9.14 10.83 6.46
C SER A 168 -10.14 10.32 7.49
N ASP A 169 -9.70 9.46 8.40
CA ASP A 169 -10.51 8.99 9.54
C ASP A 169 -10.46 9.92 10.76
N GLY A 170 -9.90 11.13 10.60
CA GLY A 170 -9.70 12.07 11.69
C GLY A 170 -8.38 11.93 12.42
N ILE A 171 -7.34 11.54 11.67
CA ILE A 171 -5.95 11.45 12.09
C ILE A 171 -5.50 12.70 12.86
N ARG A 172 -4.88 12.47 14.02
CA ARG A 172 -4.36 13.55 14.87
C ARG A 172 -3.28 14.33 14.14
N GLY A 173 -3.47 15.64 14.05
CA GLY A 173 -2.52 16.58 13.43
C GLY A 173 -2.73 16.80 11.94
N PHE A 174 -3.59 16.04 11.28
CA PHE A 174 -3.90 16.27 9.87
C PHE A 174 -4.72 17.55 9.66
N ASP A 175 -5.45 18.00 10.69
CA ASP A 175 -6.20 19.25 10.67
C ASP A 175 -5.28 20.46 10.45
N ALA A 176 -4.12 20.48 11.13
CA ALA A 176 -3.11 21.52 10.94
C ALA A 176 -2.50 21.47 9.53
N ILE A 177 -2.16 20.26 9.05
CA ILE A 177 -1.62 20.06 7.70
C ILE A 177 -2.60 20.58 6.64
N ALA A 178 -3.87 20.21 6.76
CA ALA A 178 -4.89 20.64 5.82
C ALA A 178 -5.09 22.17 5.88
N TYR A 179 -5.12 22.76 7.08
CA TYR A 179 -5.23 24.21 7.26
C TYR A 179 -4.07 24.96 6.60
N GLU A 180 -2.82 24.55 6.87
CA GLU A 180 -1.61 25.17 6.31
C GLU A 180 -1.55 25.10 4.77
N ASN A 181 -2.16 24.06 4.17
CA ASN A 181 -2.19 23.89 2.72
C ASN A 181 -3.51 24.38 2.09
N GLY A 182 -4.44 24.95 2.87
CA GLY A 182 -5.74 25.40 2.38
C GLY A 182 -6.63 24.27 1.84
N TRP A 183 -6.49 23.05 2.37
CA TRP A 183 -7.25 21.88 1.92
C TRP A 183 -8.56 21.71 2.68
N ILE A 184 -9.59 21.29 1.96
CA ILE A 184 -10.87 20.87 2.55
C ILE A 184 -10.70 19.50 3.21
N ILE A 185 -11.17 19.36 4.45
CA ILE A 185 -11.13 18.09 5.18
C ILE A 185 -12.47 17.39 5.04
N GLN A 186 -12.48 16.17 4.50
CA GLN A 186 -13.61 15.26 4.56
C GLN A 186 -13.31 14.12 5.54
N ARG A 187 -13.98 14.11 6.70
CA ARG A 187 -13.85 12.99 7.65
C ARG A 187 -14.68 11.78 7.19
N CYS A 188 -14.12 10.59 7.37
CA CYS A 188 -14.70 9.34 6.95
C CYS A 188 -15.98 8.99 7.75
N HIS A 189 -17.11 8.86 7.05
CA HIS A 189 -18.38 8.41 7.62
C HIS A 189 -18.29 6.98 8.15
N PHE A 190 -17.61 6.10 7.41
CA PHE A 190 -17.50 4.68 7.78
C PHE A 190 -16.80 4.50 9.13
N HIS A 191 -15.71 5.22 9.40
CA HIS A 191 -14.99 5.09 10.67
C HIS A 191 -15.82 5.59 11.86
N LEU A 192 -16.48 6.74 11.71
CA LEU A 192 -17.44 7.25 12.70
C LEU A 192 -18.54 6.23 12.99
N LEU A 193 -19.22 5.75 11.94
CA LEU A 193 -20.37 4.86 12.09
C LEU A 193 -19.95 3.47 12.60
N SER A 194 -18.82 2.93 12.14
CA SER A 194 -18.26 1.66 12.61
C SER A 194 -17.91 1.72 14.10
N MET A 195 -17.33 2.83 14.54
CA MET A 195 -17.01 3.06 15.95
C MET A 195 -18.27 3.14 16.81
N LEU A 196 -19.29 3.88 16.38
CA LEU A 196 -20.59 3.95 17.08
C LEU A 196 -21.33 2.60 17.05
N GLN A 197 -21.31 1.90 15.93
CA GLN A 197 -21.93 0.59 15.74
C GLN A 197 -21.38 -0.44 16.72
N LYS A 198 -20.04 -0.51 16.86
CA LYS A 198 -19.36 -1.39 17.84
C LYS A 198 -19.80 -1.10 19.28
N MET A 199 -20.18 0.15 19.57
CA MET A 199 -20.62 0.59 20.90
C MET A 199 -22.13 0.47 21.15
N ARG A 200 -22.94 0.06 20.18
CA ARG A 200 -24.41 -0.14 20.37
C ARG A 200 -24.74 -1.23 21.39
N GLY A 201 -23.88 -2.25 21.48
CA GLY A 201 -24.12 -3.44 22.28
C GLY A 201 -25.04 -4.43 21.57
N LYS A 202 -24.66 -5.71 21.56
CA LYS A 202 -25.42 -6.77 20.85
C LYS A 202 -26.58 -7.32 21.67
N ARG A 203 -26.47 -7.28 23.00
CA ARG A 203 -27.43 -7.91 23.94
C ARG A 203 -28.53 -6.93 24.34
N ALA A 204 -29.75 -7.44 24.51
CA ALA A 204 -30.88 -6.64 24.99
C ALA A 204 -30.62 -6.02 26.37
N SER A 205 -29.89 -6.73 27.24
CA SER A 205 -29.50 -6.30 28.59
C SER A 205 -28.38 -5.25 28.64
N THR A 206 -27.88 -4.76 27.51
CA THR A 206 -26.80 -3.76 27.51
C THR A 206 -27.28 -2.46 28.18
N PRO A 207 -26.58 -1.94 29.21
CA PRO A 207 -26.96 -0.70 29.86
C PRO A 207 -27.01 0.48 28.87
N GLY A 208 -28.11 1.22 28.91
CA GLY A 208 -28.34 2.37 28.03
C GLY A 208 -28.52 2.01 26.55
N ARG A 209 -28.92 0.77 26.21
CA ARG A 209 -29.12 0.31 24.82
C ARG A 209 -29.92 1.31 23.97
N GLN A 210 -31.02 1.82 24.50
CA GLN A 210 -31.85 2.80 23.78
C GLN A 210 -31.11 4.12 23.50
N ILE A 211 -30.31 4.61 24.46
CA ILE A 211 -29.50 5.81 24.29
C ILE A 211 -28.43 5.58 23.22
N ARG A 212 -27.74 4.45 23.27
CA ARG A 212 -26.73 4.07 22.28
C ARG A 212 -27.33 3.99 20.86
N GLU A 213 -28.50 3.38 20.74
CA GLU A 213 -29.24 3.31 19.47
C GLU A 213 -29.61 4.70 18.96
N LYS A 214 -30.21 5.54 19.82
CA LYS A 214 -30.61 6.91 19.48
C LYS A 214 -29.41 7.73 19.03
N ILE A 215 -28.24 7.58 19.66
CA ILE A 215 -27.00 8.26 19.25
C ILE A 215 -26.57 7.79 17.85
N TYR A 216 -26.50 6.48 17.63
CA TYR A 216 -26.10 5.92 16.34
C TYR A 216 -27.01 6.42 15.20
N GLN A 217 -28.33 6.32 15.37
CA GLN A 217 -29.30 6.77 14.36
C GLN A 217 -29.23 8.28 14.15
N SER A 218 -29.10 9.08 15.22
CA SER A 218 -28.99 10.53 15.09
C SER A 218 -27.71 10.96 14.37
N ALA A 219 -26.57 10.29 14.65
CA ALA A 219 -25.31 10.56 13.96
C ALA A 219 -25.38 10.18 12.48
N LYS A 220 -25.94 9.00 12.16
CA LYS A 220 -26.14 8.54 10.79
C LYS A 220 -27.00 9.52 9.98
N LEU A 221 -28.09 10.01 10.54
CA LEU A 221 -28.95 11.00 9.89
C LEU A 221 -28.26 12.36 9.77
N ALA A 222 -27.57 12.81 10.81
CA ALA A 222 -26.96 14.14 10.84
C ALA A 222 -25.89 14.34 9.77
N ILE A 223 -25.08 13.31 9.48
CA ILE A 223 -24.00 13.43 8.48
C ILE A 223 -24.51 13.40 7.03
N THR A 224 -25.74 12.97 6.77
CA THR A 224 -26.33 12.90 5.42
C THR A 224 -27.49 13.87 5.17
N GLU A 225 -28.12 14.40 6.22
CA GLU A 225 -29.30 15.27 6.12
C GLU A 225 -28.99 16.59 5.39
N ILE A 226 -29.81 17.01 4.44
CA ILE A 226 -29.55 18.23 3.64
C ILE A 226 -30.15 19.47 4.33
N SER A 227 -31.28 19.30 5.02
CA SER A 227 -31.98 20.41 5.68
C SER A 227 -31.18 20.95 6.89
N LYS A 228 -30.72 22.21 6.78
CA LYS A 228 -30.02 22.93 7.87
C LYS A 228 -30.81 22.91 9.18
N ARG A 229 -32.14 23.08 9.12
CA ARG A 229 -33.02 23.05 10.30
C ARG A 229 -32.99 21.67 10.96
N ARG A 230 -33.14 20.58 10.19
CA ARG A 230 -33.13 19.21 10.73
C ARG A 230 -31.75 18.83 11.26
N VAL A 231 -30.68 19.23 10.58
CA VAL A 231 -29.29 19.08 11.06
C VAL A 231 -29.11 19.71 12.44
N ASN A 232 -29.57 20.95 12.65
CA ASN A 232 -29.46 21.62 13.94
C ASN A 232 -30.22 20.87 15.04
N VAL A 233 -31.41 20.36 14.74
CA VAL A 233 -32.20 19.53 15.66
C VAL A 233 -31.43 18.24 16.01
N LEU A 234 -30.86 17.55 15.02
CA LEU A 234 -30.10 16.32 15.23
C LEU A 234 -28.83 16.56 16.06
N CYS A 235 -28.11 17.67 15.82
CA CYS A 235 -26.91 18.03 16.58
C CYS A 235 -27.24 18.34 18.05
N ARG A 236 -28.32 19.10 18.30
CA ARG A 236 -28.82 19.36 19.67
C ARG A 236 -29.21 18.05 20.36
N ARG A 237 -29.92 17.17 19.66
CA ARG A 237 -30.30 15.84 20.17
C ARG A 237 -29.07 15.01 20.52
N LEU A 238 -28.05 14.98 19.67
CA LEU A 238 -26.78 14.30 19.94
C LEU A 238 -26.09 14.86 21.19
N ALA A 239 -26.05 16.19 21.34
CA ALA A 239 -25.46 16.83 22.52
C ALA A 239 -26.19 16.45 23.82
N ILE A 240 -27.52 16.39 23.79
CA ILE A 240 -28.35 15.95 24.94
C ILE A 240 -28.09 14.47 25.25
N LEU A 241 -28.15 13.59 24.25
CA LEU A 241 -27.92 12.16 24.43
C LEU A 241 -26.51 11.84 24.97
N ALA A 242 -25.49 12.61 24.55
CA ALA A 242 -24.12 12.46 25.04
C ALA A 242 -23.98 12.77 26.54
N LYS A 243 -24.81 13.68 27.07
CA LYS A 243 -24.82 14.05 28.50
C LYS A 243 -25.62 13.06 29.37
N HIS A 244 -26.42 12.18 28.76
CA HIS A 244 -27.24 11.23 29.50
C HIS A 244 -26.39 10.32 30.42
N PRO A 245 -26.82 10.02 31.67
CA PRO A 245 -26.06 9.20 32.62
C PRO A 245 -25.72 7.80 32.07
N LEU A 246 -26.68 7.17 31.39
CA LEU A 246 -26.50 5.87 30.74
C LEU A 246 -25.67 5.90 29.43
N CYS A 247 -25.19 7.08 28.99
CA CYS A 247 -24.30 7.17 27.84
C CYS A 247 -22.86 6.81 28.24
N PRO A 248 -22.26 5.78 27.61
CA PRO A 248 -20.89 5.37 27.95
C PRO A 248 -19.89 6.49 27.69
N ARG A 249 -18.87 6.63 28.56
CA ARG A 249 -17.80 7.62 28.42
C ARG A 249 -17.20 7.64 27.01
N ARG A 250 -16.89 6.48 26.45
CA ARG A 250 -16.30 6.37 25.10
C ARG A 250 -17.25 6.88 24.00
N MET A 251 -18.54 6.54 24.08
CA MET A 251 -19.52 7.01 23.11
C MET A 251 -19.74 8.53 23.23
N ARG A 252 -19.76 9.06 24.46
CA ARG A 252 -19.79 10.50 24.73
C ARG A 252 -18.59 11.23 24.10
N MET A 253 -17.38 10.68 24.20
CA MET A 253 -16.20 11.26 23.55
C MET A 253 -16.35 11.30 22.03
N VAL A 254 -16.82 10.20 21.40
CA VAL A 254 -17.04 10.17 19.94
C VAL A 254 -18.09 11.20 19.50
N VAL A 255 -19.19 11.35 20.25
CA VAL A 255 -20.21 12.37 19.93
C VAL A 255 -19.65 13.78 20.08
N ARG A 256 -18.82 14.05 21.09
CA ARG A 256 -18.18 15.36 21.26
C ARG A 256 -17.25 15.68 20.09
N GLU A 257 -16.42 14.72 19.65
CA GLU A 257 -15.56 14.90 18.48
C GLU A 257 -16.37 15.08 17.19
N LEU A 258 -17.44 14.29 17.01
CA LEU A 258 -18.37 14.48 15.88
C LEU A 258 -18.93 15.91 15.84
N LEU A 259 -19.42 16.41 16.98
CA LEU A 259 -20.02 17.75 17.04
C LEU A 259 -18.97 18.86 16.85
N ARG A 260 -17.75 18.67 17.35
CA ARG A 260 -16.64 19.62 17.16
C ARG A 260 -16.25 19.75 15.69
N HIS A 261 -16.12 18.63 14.99
CA HIS A 261 -15.67 18.56 13.60
C HIS A 261 -16.82 18.32 12.62
N PHE A 262 -18.04 18.71 12.99
CA PHE A 262 -19.24 18.38 12.24
C PHE A 262 -19.25 18.89 10.79
N PRO A 263 -18.76 20.11 10.48
CA PRO A 263 -18.64 20.56 9.09
C PRO A 263 -17.77 19.64 8.22
N GLU A 264 -16.69 19.08 8.77
CA GLU A 264 -15.74 18.24 8.06
C GLU A 264 -16.32 16.86 7.69
N TYR A 265 -17.34 16.38 8.41
CA TYR A 265 -18.08 15.20 7.97
C TYR A 265 -18.98 15.49 6.76
N ARG A 266 -19.26 16.76 6.48
CA ARG A 266 -20.25 17.20 5.50
C ARG A 266 -19.66 18.04 4.38
N SER A 267 -18.34 18.12 4.28
CA SER A 267 -17.67 18.88 3.22
C SER A 267 -18.06 18.42 1.83
N TYR A 268 -18.37 17.13 1.64
CA TYR A 268 -18.91 16.61 0.38
C TYR A 268 -20.24 17.25 -0.06
N LEU A 269 -21.06 17.74 0.89
CA LEU A 269 -22.30 18.47 0.60
C LEU A 269 -22.05 19.97 0.38
N GLN A 270 -21.01 20.51 1.01
CA GLN A 270 -20.63 21.93 0.89
C GLN A 270 -19.85 22.20 -0.41
N HIS A 271 -19.16 21.18 -0.91
CA HIS A 271 -18.34 21.24 -2.11
C HIS A 271 -18.70 20.11 -3.10
N PRO A 272 -19.94 20.09 -3.62
CA PRO A 272 -20.40 19.06 -4.55
C PRO A 272 -19.53 19.00 -5.82
N GLU A 273 -18.94 20.13 -6.24
CA GLU A 273 -18.07 20.25 -7.41
C GLU A 273 -16.79 19.39 -7.32
N PHE A 274 -16.39 18.97 -6.12
CA PHE A 274 -15.21 18.13 -5.94
C PHE A 274 -15.51 16.64 -5.91
N ASN A 275 -16.76 16.19 -5.79
CA ASN A 275 -17.10 14.76 -5.66
C ASN A 275 -16.30 14.07 -4.54
N LEU A 276 -16.23 14.72 -3.37
CA LEU A 276 -15.48 14.22 -2.22
C LEU A 276 -16.06 12.87 -1.75
N PRO A 277 -15.23 11.83 -1.61
CA PRO A 277 -15.71 10.55 -1.11
C PRO A 277 -16.01 10.68 0.39
N THR A 278 -17.15 10.17 0.81
CA THR A 278 -17.54 10.16 2.23
C THR A 278 -16.81 9.09 3.04
N THR A 279 -16.05 8.21 2.39
CA THR A 279 -15.35 7.09 3.01
C THR A 279 -13.93 6.94 2.49
N VAL A 280 -13.08 6.28 3.28
CA VAL A 280 -11.75 5.83 2.87
C VAL A 280 -11.76 4.36 2.41
N ASN A 281 -12.89 3.84 1.91
CA ASN A 281 -13.06 2.42 1.55
C ASN A 281 -11.99 1.90 0.58
N VAL A 282 -11.48 2.77 -0.29
CA VAL A 282 -10.37 2.44 -1.18
C VAL A 282 -9.09 2.11 -0.40
N MET A 283 -8.80 2.86 0.67
CA MET A 283 -7.65 2.64 1.54
C MET A 283 -7.83 1.40 2.40
N GLU A 284 -9.02 1.14 2.94
CA GLU A 284 -9.30 -0.11 3.65
C GLU A 284 -9.09 -1.32 2.71
N SER A 285 -9.49 -1.20 1.44
CA SER A 285 -9.27 -2.24 0.43
C SER A 285 -7.79 -2.44 0.09
N VAL A 286 -7.00 -1.36 0.07
CA VAL A 286 -5.54 -1.40 -0.09
C VAL A 286 -4.90 -2.08 1.12
N ASN A 287 -5.23 -1.63 2.32
CA ASN A 287 -4.66 -2.12 3.58
C ASN A 287 -5.02 -3.59 3.81
N SER A 288 -6.27 -3.98 3.59
CA SER A 288 -6.70 -5.38 3.63
C SER A 288 -5.93 -6.25 2.64
N TYR A 289 -5.69 -5.76 1.42
CA TYR A 289 -4.88 -6.48 0.43
C TYR A 289 -3.43 -6.63 0.89
N ILE A 290 -2.81 -5.58 1.44
CA ILE A 290 -1.46 -5.61 2.00
C ILE A 290 -1.38 -6.61 3.15
N ARG A 291 -2.27 -6.51 4.15
CA ARG A 291 -2.32 -7.42 5.32
C ARG A 291 -2.40 -8.87 4.89
N ARG A 292 -3.24 -9.19 3.91
CA ARG A 292 -3.37 -10.54 3.37
C ARG A 292 -2.08 -11.04 2.73
N LYS A 293 -1.38 -10.21 1.95
CA LYS A 293 -0.15 -10.61 1.25
C LYS A 293 1.06 -10.65 2.16
N ALA A 294 1.15 -9.74 3.13
CA ALA A 294 2.28 -9.63 4.05
C ALA A 294 2.07 -10.35 5.39
N ARG A 295 1.03 -11.20 5.53
CA ARG A 295 0.64 -11.84 6.80
C ARG A 295 1.78 -12.58 7.50
N THR A 296 2.69 -13.18 6.75
CA THR A 296 3.80 -13.99 7.30
C THR A 296 5.09 -13.20 7.49
N VAL A 297 5.06 -11.88 7.27
CA VAL A 297 6.24 -11.04 7.36
C VAL A 297 6.49 -10.63 8.81
N ASN A 298 7.72 -10.84 9.28
CA ASN A 298 8.14 -10.64 10.67
C ASN A 298 9.20 -9.54 10.83
N ALA A 299 9.52 -8.80 9.77
CA ALA A 299 10.50 -7.71 9.80
C ALA A 299 9.92 -6.44 9.15
N PRO A 300 10.08 -5.25 9.76
CA PRO A 300 9.50 -4.01 9.25
C PRO A 300 9.90 -3.70 7.79
N ASN A 301 11.20 -3.80 7.48
CA ASN A 301 11.71 -3.56 6.13
C ASN A 301 11.20 -4.58 5.09
N ALA A 302 10.93 -5.82 5.51
CA ALA A 302 10.27 -6.77 4.63
C ALA A 302 8.80 -6.37 4.41
N TRP A 303 8.10 -5.92 5.45
CA TRP A 303 6.70 -5.52 5.36
C TRP A 303 6.53 -4.37 4.36
N ARG A 304 7.37 -3.34 4.44
CA ARG A 304 7.41 -2.25 3.45
C ARG A 304 7.60 -2.75 2.01
N LYS A 305 8.56 -3.65 1.78
CA LYS A 305 8.83 -4.18 0.42
C LYS A 305 7.64 -4.96 -0.13
N TRP A 306 7.02 -5.78 0.71
CA TRP A 306 5.81 -6.53 0.35
C TRP A 306 4.63 -5.59 0.08
N ALA A 307 4.45 -4.53 0.88
CA ALA A 307 3.41 -3.54 0.66
C ALA A 307 3.60 -2.76 -0.65
N ILE A 308 4.82 -2.29 -0.94
CA ILE A 308 5.15 -1.64 -2.21
C ILE A 308 4.84 -2.57 -3.39
N ALA A 309 5.28 -3.84 -3.31
CA ALA A 309 5.02 -4.80 -4.39
C ALA A 309 3.51 -5.09 -4.53
N ALA A 310 2.78 -5.27 -3.42
CA ALA A 310 1.33 -5.47 -3.44
C ALA A 310 0.62 -4.33 -4.17
N ILE A 311 0.95 -3.07 -3.85
CA ILE A 311 0.37 -1.89 -4.49
C ILE A 311 0.75 -1.81 -5.97
N ARG A 312 2.01 -2.07 -6.33
CA ARG A 312 2.47 -1.97 -7.71
C ARG A 312 1.93 -3.08 -8.62
N PHE A 313 1.61 -4.25 -8.08
CA PHE A 313 1.02 -5.37 -8.84
C PHE A 313 -0.51 -5.29 -8.96
N LYS A 314 -1.18 -4.72 -7.96
CA LYS A 314 -2.63 -4.52 -8.03
C LYS A 314 -2.91 -3.29 -8.89
N SER A 315 -3.37 -3.54 -10.12
CA SER A 315 -3.43 -2.53 -11.19
C SER A 315 -4.47 -1.43 -10.99
N LYS A 316 -5.58 -1.70 -10.29
CA LYS A 316 -6.68 -0.75 -10.16
C LYS A 316 -7.34 -0.80 -8.79
N PHE A 317 -7.56 0.38 -8.23
CA PHE A 317 -8.44 0.64 -7.11
C PHE A 317 -9.43 1.73 -7.53
N THR A 318 -10.71 1.54 -7.21
CA THR A 318 -11.77 2.50 -7.50
C THR A 318 -12.32 3.08 -6.20
N CYS A 319 -12.62 4.37 -6.23
CA CYS A 319 -13.29 5.09 -5.17
C CYS A 319 -14.55 5.72 -5.76
N LYS A 320 -15.67 5.06 -5.49
CA LYS A 320 -17.00 5.62 -5.69
C LYS A 320 -17.28 6.60 -4.56
#